data_AF-A0A183U1B5-F1
#
_entry.id   AF-A0A183U1B5-F1
#
_cell.length_a   1.000
_cell.length_b   1.000
_cell.length_c   1.000
_cell.angle_alpha   90.00
_cell.angle_beta   90.00
_cell.angle_gamma   90.00
#
_symmetry.space_group_name_H-M   'P 1'
#
loop_
_entity.id
_entity.type
_entity.pdbx_description
1 polymer ?
#
loop_
_entity_poly.entity_id
_entity_poly.type
_entity_poly.pdbx_seq_one_letter_code
_entity_poly.pdbx_strand_id
1 'polypeptide(L)'
;NINPHWDDERLYQEARRIVIAQIQHITYNEFLPLIVGKDSLRQFGLSLQTYAYDSDYDLKIDSTVLNEFASVVGLFFFSLFPERLTLYGENGEKVLQKPLGAFFYDPSILQGKGHIDSLLRFLLNESIRKPGLHMNKQFRDEFLHGAGSYSLDLAAMVIQMGRDHGIPGYTAIRSSCGLRRPSNFSDLDDITRRGDRFWYENFFVPSAFTIEQLNEIRRTSLARVICDNADGIRKIQQNVFALADNFGCSLLSA
;
A
#
# COMPACT_ATOMS: atom_id res chain seq x y z
N ASN A 1 20.99 -18.63 33.34
CA ASN A 1 21.35 -17.20 33.46
C ASN A 1 22.82 -17.06 33.06
N ILE A 2 23.14 -16.42 31.92
CA ILE A 2 24.48 -16.51 31.28
C ILE A 2 25.52 -15.63 32.00
N ASN A 3 25.15 -14.42 32.44
CA ASN A 3 26.02 -13.50 33.17
C ASN A 3 25.38 -13.09 34.50
N PRO A 4 25.45 -13.92 35.56
CA PRO A 4 24.78 -13.64 36.83
C PRO A 4 25.40 -12.49 37.63
N HIS A 5 26.57 -11.99 37.22
CA HIS A 5 27.29 -10.90 37.88
C HIS A 5 26.94 -9.51 37.31
N TRP A 6 26.13 -9.43 36.25
CA TRP A 6 25.70 -8.15 35.69
C TRP A 6 24.64 -7.50 36.57
N ASP A 7 24.74 -6.18 36.72
CA ASP A 7 23.70 -5.37 37.33
C ASP A 7 22.56 -5.08 36.34
N ASP A 8 21.49 -4.46 36.85
CA ASP A 8 20.27 -4.17 36.08
C ASP A 8 20.54 -3.25 34.87
N GLU A 9 21.34 -2.19 35.04
CA GLU A 9 21.68 -1.26 33.95
C GLU A 9 22.45 -1.96 32.83
N ARG A 10 23.44 -2.80 33.18
CA ARG A 10 24.19 -3.57 32.18
C ARG A 10 23.27 -4.54 31.43
N LEU A 11 22.38 -5.23 32.14
CA LEU A 11 21.40 -6.13 31.52
C LEU A 11 20.47 -5.37 30.57
N TYR A 12 19.95 -4.21 30.99
CA TYR A 12 19.07 -3.37 30.18
C TYR A 12 19.77 -2.87 28.90
N GLN A 13 20.96 -2.27 29.01
CA GLN A 13 21.64 -1.71 27.83
C GLN A 13 22.08 -2.79 26.84
N GLU A 14 22.53 -3.96 27.33
CA GLU A 14 22.88 -5.08 26.44
C GLU A 14 21.64 -5.65 25.74
N ALA A 15 20.53 -5.84 26.46
CA ALA A 15 19.27 -6.26 25.85
C ALA A 15 18.77 -5.23 24.82
N ARG A 16 18.77 -3.94 25.17
CA ARG A 16 18.40 -2.83 24.28
C ARG A 16 19.25 -2.82 23.02
N ARG A 17 20.57 -2.96 23.15
CA ARG A 17 21.51 -2.99 22.01
C ARG A 17 21.20 -4.14 21.06
N ILE A 18 20.94 -5.34 21.60
CA ILE A 18 20.58 -6.52 20.79
C ILE A 18 19.26 -6.31 20.05
N VAL A 19 18.22 -5.80 20.74
CA VAL A 19 16.91 -5.56 20.12
C VAL A 19 17.00 -4.51 19.01
N ILE A 20 17.76 -3.42 19.21
CA ILE A 20 18.01 -2.42 18.16
C ILE A 20 18.67 -3.07 16.94
N ALA A 21 19.70 -3.89 17.15
CA ALA A 21 20.38 -4.59 16.06
C ALA A 21 19.45 -5.56 15.31
N GLN A 22 18.57 -6.26 16.03
CA GLN A 22 17.57 -7.14 15.43
C GLN A 22 16.59 -6.36 14.55
N ILE A 23 16.07 -5.22 15.03
CA ILE A 23 15.15 -4.38 14.25
C ILE A 23 15.85 -3.84 12.99
N GLN A 24 17.08 -3.36 13.11
CA GLN A 24 17.88 -2.91 11.97
C GLN A 24 18.09 -4.03 10.95
N HIS A 25 18.53 -5.21 11.40
CA HIS A 25 18.77 -6.36 10.53
C HIS A 25 17.48 -6.79 9.81
N ILE A 26 16.37 -6.98 10.52
CA ILE A 26 15.07 -7.34 9.92
C ILE A 26 14.63 -6.28 8.90
N THR A 27 14.80 -5.00 9.22
CA THR A 27 14.40 -3.90 8.34
C THR A 27 15.15 -3.93 7.01
N TYR A 28 16.48 -4.03 7.03
CA TYR A 28 17.30 -3.99 5.81
C TYR A 28 17.39 -5.34 5.08
N ASN A 29 17.33 -6.46 5.80
CA ASN A 29 17.43 -7.80 5.22
C ASN A 29 16.11 -8.31 4.65
N GLU A 30 14.99 -8.03 5.32
CA GLU A 30 13.70 -8.66 5.01
C GLU A 30 12.69 -7.64 4.49
N PHE A 31 12.46 -6.55 5.23
CA PHE A 31 11.38 -5.61 4.91
C PHE A 31 11.68 -4.73 3.69
N LEU A 32 12.81 -4.02 3.70
CA LEU A 32 13.15 -3.04 2.67
C LEU A 32 13.25 -3.66 1.25
N PRO A 33 13.84 -4.86 1.05
CA PRO A 33 13.84 -5.51 -0.26
C PRO A 33 12.44 -5.81 -0.82
N LEU A 34 11.44 -6.04 0.03
CA LEU A 34 10.06 -6.29 -0.40
C LEU A 34 9.36 -5.01 -0.86
N ILE A 35 9.72 -3.86 -0.27
CA ILE A 35 9.10 -2.56 -0.57
C ILE A 35 9.73 -1.89 -1.79
N VAL A 36 11.06 -1.78 -1.83
CA VAL A 36 11.77 -1.00 -2.89
C VAL A 36 12.51 -1.87 -3.91
N GLY A 37 12.60 -3.19 -3.68
CA GLY A 37 13.31 -4.13 -4.55
C GLY A 37 14.80 -4.23 -4.27
N LYS A 38 15.38 -5.40 -4.57
CA LYS A 38 16.81 -5.69 -4.34
C LYS A 38 17.75 -4.85 -5.20
N ASP A 39 17.33 -4.49 -6.41
CA ASP A 39 18.17 -3.69 -7.31
C ASP A 39 18.34 -2.25 -6.82
N SER A 40 17.27 -1.65 -6.27
CA SER A 40 17.33 -0.34 -5.62
C SER A 40 18.31 -0.36 -4.44
N LEU A 41 18.26 -1.40 -3.60
CA LEU A 41 19.20 -1.54 -2.48
C LEU A 41 20.65 -1.60 -2.94
N ARG A 42 20.95 -2.31 -4.04
CA ARG A 42 22.30 -2.35 -4.62
C ARG A 42 22.71 -1.00 -5.18
N GLN A 43 21.81 -0.33 -5.89
CA GLN A 43 22.06 0.99 -6.48
C GLN A 43 22.40 2.04 -5.41
N PHE A 44 21.75 1.98 -4.25
CA PHE A 44 21.97 2.91 -3.14
C PHE A 44 23.01 2.42 -2.12
N GLY A 45 23.69 1.30 -2.37
CA GLY A 45 24.71 0.78 -1.44
C GLY A 45 24.16 0.31 -0.08
N LEU A 46 22.89 -0.10 -0.03
CA LEU A 46 22.19 -0.50 1.20
C LEU A 46 22.17 -2.03 1.41
N SER A 47 22.99 -2.76 0.66
CA SER A 47 23.06 -4.22 0.77
C SER A 47 23.90 -4.63 1.98
N LEU A 48 23.39 -5.56 2.78
CA LEU A 48 24.10 -6.05 3.95
C LEU A 48 25.34 -6.88 3.59
N GLN A 49 26.41 -6.72 4.38
CA GLN A 49 27.60 -7.57 4.29
C GLN A 49 27.26 -9.02 4.69
N THR A 50 27.81 -9.98 3.95
CA THR A 50 27.67 -11.41 4.27
C THR A 50 28.86 -11.97 5.05
N TYR A 51 29.92 -11.18 5.22
CA TYR A 51 31.14 -11.57 5.90
C TYR A 51 31.78 -10.36 6.60
N ALA A 52 32.26 -10.57 7.83
CA ALA A 52 32.94 -9.58 8.66
C ALA A 52 32.10 -8.29 8.92
N TYR A 53 32.79 -7.17 9.16
CA TYR A 53 32.21 -5.88 9.53
C TYR A 53 32.08 -4.96 8.32
N ASP A 54 31.10 -4.07 8.38
CA ASP A 54 30.97 -2.95 7.45
C ASP A 54 31.87 -1.78 7.89
N SER A 55 32.43 -1.03 6.94
CA SER A 55 33.29 0.13 7.17
C SER A 55 32.75 1.43 6.54
N ASP A 56 31.51 1.44 6.07
CA ASP A 56 30.93 2.53 5.27
C ASP A 56 30.30 3.65 6.12
N TYR A 57 30.60 3.68 7.42
CA TYR A 57 30.16 4.77 8.29
C TYR A 57 30.84 6.10 7.89
N ASP A 58 30.03 7.09 7.55
CA ASP A 58 30.49 8.44 7.20
C ASP A 58 29.79 9.51 8.07
N LEU A 59 30.59 10.24 8.84
CA LEU A 59 30.17 11.35 9.69
C LEU A 59 29.59 12.56 8.91
N LYS A 60 29.84 12.63 7.60
CA LYS A 60 29.35 13.71 6.74
C LYS A 60 27.94 13.46 6.21
N ILE A 61 27.41 12.26 6.37
CA ILE A 61 26.06 11.92 5.94
C ILE A 61 25.06 12.51 6.93
N ASP A 62 24.13 13.30 6.42
CA ASP A 62 22.97 13.77 7.17
C ASP A 62 21.96 12.62 7.33
N SER A 63 21.78 12.16 8.57
CA SER A 63 20.84 11.08 8.91
C SER A 63 19.47 11.59 9.33
N THR A 64 19.16 12.87 9.10
CA THR A 64 17.83 13.41 9.39
C THR A 64 16.78 12.78 8.47
N VAL A 65 15.57 12.63 8.99
CA VAL A 65 14.45 12.11 8.20
C VAL A 65 13.99 13.21 7.24
N LEU A 66 13.91 12.88 5.95
CA LEU A 66 13.37 13.77 4.93
C LEU A 66 11.93 14.18 5.27
N ASN A 67 11.62 15.47 5.08
CA ASN A 67 10.30 16.02 5.36
C ASN A 67 9.21 15.30 4.53
N GLU A 68 9.49 14.98 3.27
CA GLU A 68 8.62 14.21 2.38
C GLU A 68 8.28 12.84 2.97
N PHE A 69 9.26 12.17 3.57
CA PHE A 69 9.05 10.85 4.18
C PHE A 69 8.25 10.94 5.47
N ALA A 70 8.60 11.89 6.34
CA ALA A 70 7.94 12.09 7.63
C ALA A 70 6.47 12.52 7.51
N SER A 71 6.12 13.31 6.47
CA SER A 71 4.80 13.92 6.35
C SER A 71 3.85 13.21 5.36
N VAL A 72 4.36 12.61 4.29
CA VAL A 72 3.50 12.10 3.21
C VAL A 72 3.86 10.68 2.80
N VAL A 73 5.12 10.43 2.39
CA VAL A 73 5.49 9.16 1.77
C VAL A 73 5.32 8.00 2.74
N GLY A 74 5.72 8.15 4.01
CA GLY A 74 5.55 7.11 5.03
C GLY A 74 4.10 6.72 5.30
N LEU A 75 3.12 7.55 4.94
CA LEU A 75 1.70 7.27 5.15
C LEU A 75 1.10 6.35 4.08
N PHE A 76 1.86 5.96 3.04
CA PHE A 76 1.38 5.01 2.04
C PHE A 76 0.98 3.65 2.66
N PHE A 77 1.58 3.27 3.80
CA PHE A 77 1.25 2.03 4.49
C PHE A 77 -0.24 1.91 4.83
N PHE A 78 -0.95 3.02 5.06
CA PHE A 78 -2.40 3.02 5.31
C PHE A 78 -3.21 2.52 4.10
N SER A 79 -2.67 2.58 2.88
CA SER A 79 -3.30 1.96 1.70
C SER A 79 -3.25 0.43 1.72
N LEU A 80 -2.32 -0.16 2.48
CA LEU A 80 -2.09 -1.61 2.52
C LEU A 80 -2.99 -2.33 3.52
N PHE A 81 -3.64 -1.61 4.42
CA PHE A 81 -4.47 -2.22 5.47
C PHE A 81 -5.78 -2.79 4.93
N PRO A 82 -6.23 -3.95 5.45
CA PRO A 82 -7.56 -4.47 5.18
C PRO A 82 -8.64 -3.60 5.86
N GLU A 83 -9.89 -3.75 5.40
CA GLU A 83 -11.04 -3.04 5.99
C GLU A 83 -11.50 -3.63 7.32
N ARG A 84 -11.18 -4.90 7.58
CA ARG A 84 -11.64 -5.65 8.75
C ARG A 84 -10.47 -6.36 9.40
N LEU A 85 -10.49 -6.41 10.73
CA LEU A 85 -9.56 -7.20 11.51
C LEU A 85 -10.29 -8.45 12.00
N THR A 86 -9.66 -9.61 11.82
CA THR A 86 -10.20 -10.91 12.19
C THR A 86 -9.26 -11.57 13.20
N LEU A 87 -9.72 -11.88 14.41
CA LEU A 87 -8.94 -12.66 15.38
C LEU A 87 -9.16 -14.16 15.13
N TYR A 88 -8.06 -14.90 15.05
CA TYR A 88 -8.07 -16.34 14.81
C TYR A 88 -7.67 -17.12 16.07
N GLY A 89 -8.45 -18.16 16.41
CA GLY A 89 -8.12 -19.08 17.47
C GLY A 89 -6.99 -20.04 17.09
N GLU A 90 -6.66 -20.97 17.99
CA GLU A 90 -5.53 -21.89 17.80
C GLU A 90 -5.73 -22.84 16.61
N ASN A 91 -6.97 -23.21 16.30
CA ASN A 91 -7.29 -24.12 15.19
C ASN A 91 -7.61 -23.37 13.89
N GLY A 92 -7.36 -22.05 13.84
CA GLY A 92 -7.63 -21.21 12.67
C GLY A 92 -9.10 -20.78 12.54
N GLU A 93 -9.94 -21.08 13.52
CA GLU A 93 -11.33 -20.62 13.57
C GLU A 93 -11.40 -19.11 13.80
N LYS A 94 -12.40 -18.45 13.19
CA LYS A 94 -12.64 -17.02 13.38
C LYS A 94 -13.32 -16.80 14.74
N VAL A 95 -12.62 -16.16 15.67
CA VAL A 95 -13.13 -15.85 17.01
C VAL A 95 -13.90 -14.53 17.01
N LEU A 96 -13.36 -13.51 16.33
CA LEU A 96 -13.94 -12.18 16.27
C LEU A 96 -13.62 -11.55 14.91
N GLN A 97 -14.58 -10.84 14.33
CA GLN A 97 -14.34 -10.00 13.16
C GLN A 97 -15.11 -8.69 13.28
N LYS A 98 -14.40 -7.56 13.25
CA LYS A 98 -14.99 -6.23 13.25
C LYS A 98 -14.31 -5.34 12.20
N PRO A 99 -14.94 -4.24 11.76
CA PRO A 99 -14.25 -3.21 10.98
C PRO A 99 -12.97 -2.76 11.69
N LEU A 100 -11.91 -2.47 10.93
CA LEU A 100 -10.61 -2.12 11.52
C LEU A 100 -10.71 -0.89 12.43
N GLY A 101 -11.51 0.11 12.03
CA GLY A 101 -11.71 1.34 12.81
C GLY A 101 -12.33 1.11 14.18
N ALA A 102 -13.07 0.01 14.38
CA ALA A 102 -13.65 -0.34 15.68
C ALA A 102 -12.59 -0.72 16.73
N PHE A 103 -11.35 -0.97 16.32
CA PHE A 103 -10.23 -1.27 17.20
C PHE A 103 -9.31 -0.06 17.47
N PHE A 104 -9.58 1.09 16.82
CA PHE A 104 -8.80 2.30 17.08
C PHE A 104 -9.02 2.76 18.52
N TYR A 105 -7.92 2.91 19.25
CA TYR A 105 -7.92 3.25 20.68
C TYR A 105 -8.63 2.25 21.60
N ASP A 106 -8.83 1.00 21.16
CA ASP A 106 -9.40 -0.08 21.97
C ASP A 106 -8.29 -1.01 22.51
N PRO A 107 -7.85 -0.86 23.78
CA PRO A 107 -6.83 -1.72 24.36
C PRO A 107 -7.35 -3.13 24.69
N SER A 108 -8.68 -3.37 24.67
CA SER A 108 -9.26 -4.66 25.06
C SER A 108 -8.82 -5.80 24.13
N ILE A 109 -8.45 -5.48 22.89
CA ILE A 109 -7.92 -6.45 21.93
C ILE A 109 -6.61 -7.11 22.42
N LEU A 110 -5.85 -6.43 23.28
CA LEU A 110 -4.58 -6.95 23.83
C LEU A 110 -4.75 -7.62 25.19
N GLN A 111 -5.92 -7.46 25.82
CA GLN A 111 -6.18 -7.93 27.18
C GLN A 111 -6.80 -9.32 27.16
N GLY A 112 -6.06 -10.31 27.65
CA GLY A 112 -6.52 -11.69 27.75
C GLY A 112 -5.47 -12.68 27.32
N LYS A 113 -5.52 -13.89 27.88
CA LYS A 113 -4.60 -14.96 27.49
C LYS A 113 -4.87 -15.36 26.02
N GLY A 114 -3.82 -15.40 25.20
CA GLY A 114 -3.88 -15.82 23.80
C GLY A 114 -4.34 -14.75 22.80
N HIS A 115 -4.72 -13.55 23.25
CA HIS A 115 -5.18 -12.49 22.34
C HIS A 115 -4.06 -11.95 21.44
N ILE A 116 -2.85 -11.79 21.98
CA ILE A 116 -1.66 -11.42 21.18
C ILE A 116 -1.39 -12.49 20.14
N ASP A 117 -1.48 -13.78 20.49
CA ASP A 117 -1.27 -14.88 19.55
C ASP A 117 -2.32 -14.84 18.43
N SER A 118 -3.59 -14.58 18.76
CA SER A 118 -4.66 -14.42 17.79
C SER A 118 -4.44 -13.23 16.84
N LEU A 119 -3.89 -12.14 17.36
CA LEU A 119 -3.50 -10.98 16.54
C LEU A 119 -2.29 -11.29 15.65
N LEU A 120 -1.29 -12.01 16.16
CA LEU A 120 -0.16 -12.46 15.36
C LEU A 120 -0.61 -13.41 14.24
N ARG A 121 -1.53 -14.34 14.52
CA ARG A 121 -2.15 -15.19 13.49
C ARG A 121 -2.85 -14.38 12.41
N PHE A 122 -3.52 -13.29 12.79
CA PHE A 122 -4.08 -12.34 11.82
C PHE A 122 -2.99 -11.71 10.96
N LEU A 123 -1.95 -11.13 11.56
CA LEU A 123 -0.86 -10.48 10.83
C LEU A 123 -0.10 -11.44 9.89
N LEU A 124 -0.02 -12.73 10.25
CA LEU A 124 0.65 -13.75 9.45
C LEU A 124 -0.22 -14.33 8.32
N ASN A 125 -1.55 -14.40 8.50
CA ASN A 125 -2.46 -15.02 7.53
C ASN A 125 -3.19 -14.04 6.63
N GLU A 126 -3.36 -12.78 7.06
CA GLU A 126 -4.11 -11.79 6.29
C GLU A 126 -3.25 -11.22 5.16
N SER A 127 -3.83 -11.15 3.97
CA SER A 127 -3.17 -10.53 2.82
C SER A 127 -3.30 -9.01 2.88
N ILE A 128 -2.19 -8.30 2.69
CA ILE A 128 -2.21 -6.85 2.52
C ILE A 128 -3.00 -6.46 1.26
N ARG A 129 -3.56 -5.26 1.28
CA ARG A 129 -4.11 -4.63 0.08
C ARG A 129 -2.97 -4.29 -0.87
N LYS A 130 -3.31 -4.26 -2.16
CA LYS A 130 -2.38 -3.90 -3.22
C LYS A 130 -1.93 -2.46 -3.01
N PRO A 131 -0.63 -2.13 -3.13
CA PRO A 131 -0.20 -0.73 -3.14
C PRO A 131 -0.87 0.00 -4.32
N GLY A 132 -1.38 1.21 -4.11
CA GLY A 132 -1.97 2.00 -5.18
C GLY A 132 -2.62 3.30 -4.73
N LEU A 133 -3.31 3.97 -5.67
CA LEU A 133 -4.02 5.24 -5.44
C LEU A 133 -5.40 5.00 -4.79
N HIS A 134 -5.42 4.23 -3.71
CA HIS A 134 -6.64 3.95 -2.96
C HIS A 134 -6.35 3.88 -1.47
N MET A 135 -7.38 4.14 -0.69
CA MET A 135 -7.40 3.93 0.74
C MET A 135 -8.77 3.36 1.09
N ASN A 136 -8.80 2.46 2.05
CA ASN A 136 -10.04 1.77 2.39
C ASN A 136 -11.00 2.68 3.19
N LYS A 137 -12.27 2.29 3.29
CA LYS A 137 -13.33 3.10 3.96
C LYS A 137 -12.97 3.50 5.39
N GLN A 138 -12.28 2.63 6.12
CA GLN A 138 -11.90 2.86 7.53
C GLN A 138 -10.91 4.02 7.69
N PHE A 139 -10.20 4.39 6.63
CA PHE A 139 -9.26 5.52 6.63
C PHE A 139 -9.76 6.69 5.79
N ARG A 140 -10.50 6.46 4.70
CA ARG A 140 -11.00 7.55 3.86
C ARG A 140 -12.27 8.21 4.41
N ASP A 141 -13.20 7.43 4.94
CA ASP A 141 -14.54 7.92 5.25
C ASP A 141 -14.84 7.87 6.77
N GLU A 142 -14.20 6.93 7.49
CA GLU A 142 -14.51 6.60 8.89
C GLU A 142 -13.28 6.72 9.82
N PHE A 143 -12.24 7.46 9.42
CA PHE A 143 -11.01 7.51 10.21
C PHE A 143 -11.27 8.16 11.57
N LEU A 144 -10.81 7.48 12.62
CA LEU A 144 -11.03 7.84 14.02
C LEU A 144 -12.49 8.17 14.35
N HIS A 145 -13.43 7.42 13.76
CA HIS A 145 -14.83 7.48 14.14
C HIS A 145 -15.04 6.93 15.57
N GLY A 146 -14.76 7.78 16.56
CA GLY A 146 -15.12 7.62 17.97
C GLY A 146 -16.40 8.40 18.29
N ALA A 147 -16.84 8.38 19.55
CA ALA A 147 -18.15 8.85 20.06
C ALA A 147 -18.60 10.31 19.77
N GLY A 148 -17.94 11.05 18.87
CA GLY A 148 -18.36 12.35 18.35
C GLY A 148 -19.10 12.27 17.01
N SER A 149 -19.68 13.38 16.57
CA SER A 149 -20.56 13.45 15.39
C SER A 149 -19.87 13.48 14.02
N TYR A 150 -18.54 13.40 13.96
CA TYR A 150 -17.78 13.57 12.71
C TYR A 150 -16.67 12.53 12.57
N SER A 151 -16.54 11.95 11.38
CA SER A 151 -15.39 11.14 10.96
C SER A 151 -14.36 11.99 10.21
N LEU A 152 -13.11 11.53 10.20
CA LEU A 152 -12.02 12.16 9.44
C LEU A 152 -11.75 11.39 8.14
N ASP A 153 -11.17 12.10 7.18
CA ASP A 153 -10.63 11.53 5.95
C ASP A 153 -9.09 11.60 6.01
N LEU A 154 -8.45 10.47 6.27
CA LEU A 154 -7.00 10.36 6.36
C LEU A 154 -6.32 10.74 5.04
N ALA A 155 -6.91 10.41 3.89
CA ALA A 155 -6.34 10.77 2.60
C ALA A 155 -6.36 12.29 2.40
N ALA A 156 -7.46 12.94 2.74
CA ALA A 156 -7.56 14.41 2.74
C ALA A 156 -6.57 15.04 3.75
N MET A 157 -6.42 14.45 4.94
CA MET A 157 -5.45 14.90 5.94
C MET A 157 -4.01 14.80 5.43
N VAL A 158 -3.62 13.70 4.77
CA VAL A 158 -2.29 13.54 4.15
C VAL A 158 -2.04 14.63 3.11
N ILE A 159 -3.04 14.94 2.27
CA ILE A 159 -2.94 16.02 1.28
C ILE A 159 -2.73 17.37 1.96
N GLN A 160 -3.49 17.66 3.02
CA GLN A 160 -3.33 18.92 3.77
C GLN A 160 -1.99 18.99 4.49
N MET A 161 -1.52 17.88 5.07
CA MET A 161 -0.19 17.80 5.68
C MET A 161 0.91 18.06 4.66
N GLY A 162 0.80 17.51 3.45
CA GLY A 162 1.73 17.81 2.36
C GLY A 162 1.75 19.30 1.98
N ARG A 163 0.59 19.98 2.00
CA ARG A 163 0.51 21.43 1.75
C ARG A 163 1.12 22.25 2.88
N ASP A 164 0.81 21.88 4.12
CA ASP A 164 1.31 22.55 5.34
C ASP A 164 2.85 22.43 5.45
N HIS A 165 3.38 21.24 5.16
CA HIS A 165 4.82 20.97 5.14
C HIS A 165 5.54 21.47 3.89
N GLY A 166 4.83 22.11 2.95
CA GLY A 166 5.42 22.66 1.72
C GLY A 166 6.02 21.61 0.78
N ILE A 167 5.48 20.39 0.76
CA ILE A 167 5.99 19.30 -0.05
C ILE A 167 5.85 19.64 -1.54
N PRO A 168 6.94 19.56 -2.34
CA PRO A 168 6.87 19.86 -3.76
C PRO A 168 5.86 18.97 -4.49
N GLY A 169 5.23 19.52 -5.54
CA GLY A 169 4.30 18.76 -6.38
C GLY A 169 4.97 17.58 -7.09
N TYR A 170 4.15 16.62 -7.53
CA TYR A 170 4.58 15.38 -8.18
C TYR A 170 5.65 15.55 -9.26
N THR A 171 5.51 16.55 -10.14
CA THR A 171 6.45 16.78 -11.25
C THR A 171 7.82 17.27 -10.76
N ALA A 172 7.86 18.03 -9.67
CA ALA A 172 9.10 18.49 -9.06
C ALA A 172 9.82 17.32 -8.38
N ILE A 173 9.11 16.53 -7.56
CA ILE A 173 9.67 15.33 -6.90
C ILE A 173 10.25 14.35 -7.92
N ARG A 174 9.51 14.05 -9.01
CA ARG A 174 10.04 13.19 -10.08
C ARG A 174 11.37 13.69 -10.63
N SER A 175 11.45 15.00 -10.91
CA SER A 175 12.66 15.61 -11.42
C SER A 175 13.82 15.49 -10.42
N SER A 176 13.55 15.71 -9.13
CA SER A 176 14.55 15.55 -8.06
C SER A 176 15.04 14.10 -7.92
N CYS A 177 14.17 13.12 -8.20
CA CYS A 177 14.54 11.71 -8.23
C CYS A 177 15.22 11.27 -9.56
N GLY A 178 15.54 12.20 -10.46
CA GLY A 178 16.14 11.89 -11.77
C GLY A 178 15.18 11.23 -12.77
N LEU A 179 13.87 11.29 -12.53
CA LEU A 179 12.85 10.71 -13.40
C LEU A 179 12.32 11.74 -14.42
N ARG A 180 11.82 11.25 -15.56
CA ARG A 180 11.18 12.10 -16.59
C ARG A 180 10.03 12.92 -15.99
N ARG A 181 10.07 14.24 -16.22
CA ARG A 181 9.00 15.17 -15.87
C ARG A 181 7.87 15.10 -16.91
N PRO A 182 6.63 14.74 -16.54
CA PRO A 182 5.50 14.78 -17.46
C PRO A 182 5.10 16.23 -17.74
N SER A 183 4.79 16.55 -18.99
CA SER A 183 4.38 17.87 -19.45
C SER A 183 2.87 17.98 -19.69
N ASN A 184 2.19 16.85 -19.85
CA ASN A 184 0.74 16.77 -20.05
C ASN A 184 0.17 15.49 -19.40
N PHE A 185 -1.16 15.33 -19.42
CA PHE A 185 -1.81 14.15 -18.84
C PHE A 185 -1.49 12.85 -19.59
N SER A 186 -1.29 12.88 -20.91
CA SER A 186 -0.90 11.68 -21.68
C SER A 186 0.48 11.14 -21.27
N ASP A 187 1.39 12.02 -20.85
CA ASP A 187 2.66 11.60 -20.27
C ASP A 187 2.49 10.82 -18.96
N LEU A 188 1.40 11.06 -18.22
CA LEU A 188 1.07 10.31 -17.02
C LEU A 188 0.52 8.93 -17.36
N ASP A 189 -0.18 8.73 -18.48
CA ASP A 189 -0.69 7.42 -18.89
C ASP A 189 0.44 6.39 -19.05
N ASP A 190 1.58 6.83 -19.59
CA ASP A 190 2.77 6.00 -19.68
C ASP A 190 3.36 5.63 -18.31
N ILE A 191 3.12 6.46 -17.29
CA ILE A 191 3.61 6.25 -15.93
C ILE A 191 2.62 5.40 -15.12
N THR A 192 1.31 5.67 -15.23
CA THR A 192 0.26 4.94 -14.51
C THR A 192 0.04 3.56 -15.11
N ARG A 193 0.01 3.41 -16.44
CA ARG A 193 -0.16 2.10 -17.10
C ARG A 193 1.03 1.19 -16.88
N ARG A 194 2.27 1.67 -17.11
CA ARG A 194 3.47 0.83 -16.98
C ARG A 194 3.88 0.62 -15.52
N GLY A 195 3.52 1.56 -14.63
CA GLY A 195 3.78 1.46 -13.19
C GLY A 195 2.74 0.63 -12.43
N ASP A 196 1.59 0.32 -13.04
CA ASP A 196 0.57 -0.53 -12.42
C ASP A 196 0.93 -2.01 -12.57
N ARG A 197 1.40 -2.62 -11.47
CA ARG A 197 1.67 -4.06 -11.37
C ARG A 197 0.43 -4.92 -11.72
N PHE A 198 -0.77 -4.36 -11.60
CA PHE A 198 -2.05 -5.02 -11.89
C PHE A 198 -2.73 -4.52 -13.16
N TRP A 199 -2.00 -3.80 -14.01
CA TRP A 199 -2.46 -3.48 -15.36
C TRP A 199 -2.93 -4.78 -16.03
N TYR A 200 -4.16 -4.76 -16.55
CA TYR A 200 -4.83 -5.99 -16.99
C TYR A 200 -4.06 -6.74 -18.07
N GLU A 201 -3.24 -6.06 -18.88
CA GLU A 201 -2.42 -6.70 -19.93
C GLU A 201 -1.05 -7.21 -19.46
N ASN A 202 -0.71 -7.10 -18.16
CA ASN A 202 0.54 -7.64 -17.64
C ASN A 202 0.55 -9.17 -17.73
N PHE A 203 1.69 -9.74 -18.12
CA PHE A 203 1.84 -11.19 -18.34
C PHE A 203 2.32 -11.98 -17.11
N PHE A 204 2.61 -11.31 -15.99
CA PHE A 204 3.18 -11.94 -14.78
C PHE A 204 2.14 -12.15 -13.65
N VAL A 205 2.25 -13.28 -12.96
CA VAL A 205 1.38 -13.74 -11.86
C VAL A 205 1.59 -12.90 -10.58
N PRO A 206 0.56 -12.67 -9.74
CA PRO A 206 -0.82 -13.17 -9.82
C PRO A 206 -1.78 -12.29 -10.63
N SER A 207 -1.29 -11.22 -11.26
CA SER A 207 -2.11 -10.25 -11.98
C SER A 207 -2.55 -10.70 -13.37
N ALA A 208 -1.81 -11.64 -13.97
CA ALA A 208 -1.97 -11.99 -15.37
C ALA A 208 -3.29 -12.71 -15.66
N PHE A 209 -4.01 -12.19 -16.64
CA PHE A 209 -5.10 -12.90 -17.31
C PHE A 209 -4.54 -13.82 -18.39
N THR A 210 -5.23 -14.94 -18.68
CA THR A 210 -4.89 -15.76 -19.86
C THR A 210 -5.14 -14.97 -21.15
N ILE A 211 -4.56 -15.41 -22.26
CA ILE A 211 -4.79 -14.75 -23.56
C ILE A 211 -6.27 -14.77 -23.93
N GLU A 212 -6.99 -15.84 -23.60
CA GLU A 212 -8.43 -15.97 -23.83
C GLU A 212 -9.20 -14.95 -22.98
N GLN A 213 -8.85 -14.81 -21.70
CA GLN A 213 -9.46 -13.82 -20.80
C GLN A 213 -9.16 -12.38 -21.27
N LEU A 214 -7.94 -12.10 -21.71
CA LEU A 214 -7.57 -10.79 -22.28
C LEU A 214 -8.37 -10.47 -23.54
N ASN A 215 -8.59 -11.47 -24.41
CA ASN A 215 -9.36 -11.28 -25.63
C ASN A 215 -10.83 -10.97 -25.32
N GLU A 216 -11.41 -11.56 -24.28
CA GLU A 216 -12.76 -11.19 -23.82
C GLU A 216 -12.81 -9.80 -23.19
N ILE A 217 -11.83 -9.44 -22.35
CA ILE A 217 -11.73 -8.09 -21.78
C ILE A 217 -11.61 -7.04 -22.89
N ARG A 218 -10.79 -7.29 -23.92
CA ARG A 218 -10.61 -6.39 -25.09
C ARG A 218 -11.86 -6.21 -25.94
N ARG A 219 -12.83 -7.12 -25.87
CA ARG A 219 -14.14 -7.00 -26.53
C ARG A 219 -15.13 -6.14 -25.74
N THR A 220 -14.83 -5.84 -24.48
CA THR A 220 -15.70 -5.04 -23.62
C THR A 220 -15.76 -3.59 -24.11
N SER A 221 -16.97 -3.06 -24.26
CA SER A 221 -17.21 -1.65 -24.58
C SER A 221 -18.18 -1.05 -23.56
N LEU A 222 -18.09 0.26 -23.34
CA LEU A 222 -19.04 0.94 -22.45
C LEU A 222 -20.48 0.84 -22.98
N ALA A 223 -20.67 0.77 -24.30
CA ALA A 223 -21.96 0.47 -24.93
C ALA A 223 -22.54 -0.86 -24.44
N ARG A 224 -21.72 -1.94 -24.46
CA ARG A 224 -22.16 -3.27 -24.01
C ARG A 224 -22.44 -3.29 -22.51
N VAL A 225 -21.58 -2.70 -21.69
CA VAL A 225 -21.79 -2.60 -20.24
C VAL A 225 -23.09 -1.88 -19.91
N ILE A 226 -23.40 -0.78 -20.60
CA ILE A 226 -24.67 -0.06 -20.42
C ILE A 226 -25.87 -0.92 -20.86
N CYS A 227 -25.80 -1.58 -22.02
CA CYS A 227 -26.88 -2.48 -22.48
C CYS A 227 -27.15 -3.63 -21.52
N ASP A 228 -26.10 -4.22 -20.94
CA ASP A 228 -26.22 -5.37 -20.03
C ASP A 228 -26.80 -4.98 -18.66
N ASN A 229 -26.74 -3.68 -18.27
CA ASN A 229 -27.10 -3.22 -16.92
C ASN A 229 -28.23 -2.17 -16.89
N ALA A 230 -28.70 -1.65 -18.03
CA ALA A 230 -29.73 -0.60 -18.07
C ALA A 230 -31.07 -1.12 -18.63
N ASP A 231 -32.10 -1.14 -17.79
CA ASP A 231 -33.42 -1.68 -18.12
C ASP A 231 -34.14 -0.92 -19.27
N GLY A 232 -33.78 0.34 -19.50
CA GLY A 232 -34.45 1.22 -20.46
C GLY A 232 -33.74 1.39 -21.81
N ILE A 233 -32.50 0.90 -21.97
CA ILE A 233 -31.66 1.21 -23.13
C ILE A 233 -31.60 0.00 -24.07
N ARG A 234 -32.53 -0.04 -25.04
CA ARG A 234 -32.63 -1.14 -26.03
C ARG A 234 -31.72 -0.97 -27.25
N LYS A 235 -31.23 0.25 -27.46
CA LYS A 235 -30.50 0.68 -28.66
C LYS A 235 -29.48 1.73 -28.26
N ILE A 236 -28.22 1.45 -28.48
CA ILE A 236 -27.10 2.37 -28.23
C ILE A 236 -26.10 2.28 -29.37
N GLN A 237 -25.41 3.38 -29.65
CA GLN A 237 -24.32 3.41 -30.60
C GLN A 237 -23.12 2.60 -30.09
N GLN A 238 -22.38 1.98 -31.00
CA GLN A 238 -21.27 1.08 -30.67
C GLN A 238 -20.14 1.78 -29.88
N ASN A 239 -19.88 3.06 -30.20
CA ASN A 239 -19.02 3.93 -29.39
C ASN A 239 -19.87 5.04 -28.76
N VAL A 240 -20.18 4.90 -27.47
CA VAL A 240 -21.03 5.85 -26.73
C VAL A 240 -20.49 7.27 -26.67
N PHE A 241 -19.22 7.49 -26.98
CA PHE A 241 -18.60 8.81 -27.02
C PHE A 241 -18.73 9.52 -28.38
N ALA A 242 -19.25 8.83 -29.40
CA ALA A 242 -19.54 9.39 -30.71
C ALA A 242 -21.05 9.63 -30.87
N LEU A 243 -21.40 10.60 -31.73
CA LEU A 243 -22.78 10.83 -32.13
C LEU A 243 -23.27 9.65 -32.99
N ALA A 244 -24.56 9.33 -32.87
CA ALA A 244 -25.19 8.30 -33.68
C ALA A 244 -25.24 8.75 -35.15
N ASP A 245 -24.67 7.93 -36.04
CA ASP A 245 -24.71 8.13 -37.49
C ASP A 245 -25.43 6.95 -38.16
N ASN A 246 -26.22 7.23 -39.19
CA ASN A 246 -27.01 6.25 -39.95
C ASN A 246 -26.18 5.44 -40.96
N PHE A 247 -24.91 5.79 -41.18
CA PHE A 247 -24.02 5.11 -42.14
C PHE A 247 -23.00 4.13 -41.50
N GLY A 248 -22.88 4.11 -40.16
CA GLY A 248 -22.04 3.17 -39.40
C GLY A 248 -22.87 2.03 -38.80
N CYS A 249 -22.74 0.82 -39.34
CA CYS A 249 -23.63 -0.30 -39.08
C CYS A 249 -23.70 -0.80 -37.61
N SER A 250 -24.91 -1.18 -37.22
CA SER A 250 -25.36 -1.98 -36.07
C SER A 250 -25.48 -1.32 -34.68
N LEU A 251 -26.71 -0.97 -34.33
CA LEU A 251 -27.17 -0.90 -32.95
C LEU A 251 -26.95 -2.28 -32.30
N LEU A 252 -26.21 -2.34 -31.20
CA LEU A 252 -26.15 -3.55 -30.37
C LEU A 252 -27.57 -3.77 -29.80
N SER A 253 -28.25 -4.82 -30.25
CA SER A 253 -29.41 -5.35 -29.52
C SER A 253 -28.89 -6.13 -28.32
N ALA A 254 -29.51 -5.91 -27.16
CA ALA A 254 -29.22 -6.64 -25.92
C ALA A 254 -29.15 -8.15 -26.17
#